data_AF-A0A5B7A823-F1
#
_entry.id   AF-A0A5B7A823-F1
#
_cell.length_a   1.000
_cell.length_b   1.000
_cell.length_c   1.000
_cell.angle_alpha   90.00
_cell.angle_beta   90.00
_cell.angle_gamma   90.00
#
_symmetry.space_group_name_H-M   'P 1'
#
loop_
_entity.id
_entity.type
_entity.pdbx_description
1 polymer ?
#
loop_
_entity_poly.entity_id
_entity_poly.type
_entity_poly.pdbx_seq_one_letter_code
_entity_poly.pdbx_strand_id
1 'polypeptide(L)'
;MDCRLSLLFVFSLLLATSFGSADESNGDDLFIRQVVDGDDHLLNAEHHFSLFKRRFGKSYATQEEHDYRFSVFKANLRRAKRHQKLDPSAIHGVTQFSDLSPAEFRRNHLGLKRLRLPADANKAPILPTSDLPTDFDWRDHGAVTAVKNQGSCGSCWSFSTTGALEGANFLATGKLVSLSEQQLVDCDHECDPDEPGSCDSGCNGGLMNSAFEYSLKAGGLMREEDYPYTGTDRGTCKFDKTKIAASVANFSVVSLDEDQISANLVENGPLAGIILSLSLSLSLSYFLNFLRSFSFANLVREKKRKGMEKERTQFPLKFSPA
;
A
#
# COMPACT_ATOMS: atom_id res chain seq x y z
N MET A 1 38.90 -76.35 -7.64
CA MET A 1 37.55 -76.94 -7.56
C MET A 1 36.92 -76.35 -6.33
N ASP A 2 36.43 -75.11 -6.42
CA ASP A 2 35.02 -74.73 -6.64
C ASP A 2 34.36 -74.43 -5.29
N CYS A 3 33.45 -73.49 -5.06
CA CYS A 3 32.96 -72.29 -5.75
C CYS A 3 31.92 -71.67 -4.76
N ARG A 4 31.75 -70.34 -4.75
CA ARG A 4 30.51 -69.60 -4.34
C ARG A 4 30.17 -69.50 -2.83
N LEU A 5 29.51 -68.47 -2.29
CA LEU A 5 29.06 -67.13 -2.71
C LEU A 5 28.38 -66.46 -1.47
N SER A 6 28.62 -65.16 -1.27
CA SER A 6 27.82 -64.11 -0.60
C SER A 6 27.06 -64.34 0.72
N LEU A 7 27.34 -63.49 1.74
CA LEU A 7 26.52 -62.34 2.19
C LEU A 7 27.05 -61.85 3.55
N LEU A 8 27.68 -60.67 3.61
CA LEU A 8 28.04 -60.00 4.87
C LEU A 8 27.12 -58.77 5.05
N PHE A 9 26.27 -58.83 6.07
CA PHE A 9 25.47 -57.73 6.58
C PHE A 9 26.39 -56.68 7.25
N VAL A 10 26.39 -55.45 6.74
CA VAL A 10 27.07 -54.31 7.38
C VAL A 10 26.09 -53.66 8.36
N PHE A 11 26.35 -53.82 9.66
CA PHE A 11 25.72 -53.04 10.72
C PHE A 11 26.33 -51.63 10.75
N SER A 12 25.59 -50.62 10.29
CA SER A 12 25.91 -49.21 10.55
C SER A 12 25.09 -48.71 11.74
N LEU A 13 25.78 -48.40 12.84
CA LEU A 13 25.25 -47.63 13.97
C LEU A 13 24.91 -46.21 13.49
N LEU A 14 23.63 -45.85 13.52
CA LEU A 14 23.19 -44.45 13.50
C LEU A 14 23.01 -43.98 14.95
N LEU A 15 23.97 -43.22 15.45
CA LEU A 15 23.81 -42.38 16.63
C LEU A 15 22.88 -41.22 16.26
N ALA A 16 21.64 -41.25 16.75
CA ALA A 16 20.74 -40.12 16.71
C ALA A 16 21.24 -39.06 17.70
N THR A 17 21.91 -38.02 17.20
CA THR A 17 22.13 -36.79 17.95
C THR A 17 20.90 -35.91 17.79
N SER A 18 20.15 -35.74 18.88
CA SER A 18 19.05 -34.79 18.97
C SER A 18 19.62 -33.37 18.89
N PHE A 19 19.59 -32.77 17.70
CA PHE A 19 19.74 -31.32 17.56
C PHE A 19 18.41 -30.69 18.01
N GLY A 20 18.46 -29.99 19.14
CA GLY A 20 17.39 -29.09 19.55
C GLY A 20 17.20 -28.04 18.47
N SER A 21 16.04 -28.06 17.82
CA SER A 21 15.56 -27.01 16.95
C SER A 21 15.38 -25.75 17.80
N ALA A 22 16.32 -24.81 17.66
CA ALA A 22 16.12 -23.44 18.11
C ALA A 22 14.97 -22.86 17.30
N ASP A 23 13.94 -22.46 18.04
CA ASP A 23 12.69 -21.87 17.58
C ASP A 23 12.97 -20.63 16.72
N GLU A 24 12.63 -20.73 15.43
CA GLU A 24 12.81 -19.69 14.43
C GLU A 24 11.58 -18.77 14.43
N SER A 25 11.36 -18.05 15.53
CA SER A 25 10.33 -17.00 15.58
C SER A 25 10.75 -15.84 16.47
N ASN A 26 11.62 -14.97 15.95
CA ASN A 26 11.48 -13.52 16.08
C ASN A 26 12.55 -12.81 15.24
N GLY A 27 12.26 -12.66 13.94
CA GLY A 27 12.99 -11.78 13.03
C GLY A 27 12.62 -10.32 13.23
N ASP A 28 12.56 -9.85 14.48
CA ASP A 28 12.27 -8.45 14.81
C ASP A 28 13.48 -7.57 14.43
N ASP A 29 13.40 -7.01 13.24
CA ASP A 29 13.89 -5.69 12.82
C ASP A 29 15.29 -5.21 13.27
N LEU A 30 16.28 -6.10 13.15
CA LEU A 30 17.70 -5.79 13.41
C LEU A 30 18.20 -4.51 12.72
N PHE A 31 17.66 -4.15 11.56
CA PHE A 31 18.03 -2.92 10.84
C PHE A 31 17.62 -1.67 11.58
N ILE A 32 16.42 -1.65 12.15
CA ILE A 32 15.91 -0.44 12.80
C ILE A 32 16.69 -0.19 14.09
N ARG A 33 16.97 -1.25 14.85
CA ARG A 33 17.80 -1.15 16.06
C ARG A 33 19.22 -0.66 15.75
N GLN A 34 19.83 -1.15 14.67
CA GLN A 34 21.17 -0.70 14.25
C GLN A 34 21.22 0.78 13.81
N VAL A 35 20.11 1.40 13.41
CA VAL A 35 20.05 2.84 13.05
C VAL A 35 20.03 3.73 14.29
N VAL A 36 19.55 3.22 15.42
CA VAL A 36 19.36 3.98 16.66
C VAL A 36 20.60 3.93 17.56
N ASP A 37 21.26 2.77 17.66
CA ASP A 37 22.24 2.49 18.73
C ASP A 37 23.73 2.72 18.35
N GLY A 38 24.07 2.99 17.09
CA GLY A 38 25.48 3.10 16.64
C GLY A 38 26.01 4.53 16.49
N ASP A 39 27.04 4.87 17.29
CA ASP A 39 27.99 5.96 17.05
C ASP A 39 29.27 5.38 16.42
N ASP A 40 29.30 5.23 15.10
CA ASP A 40 30.49 5.54 14.29
C ASP A 40 30.13 5.66 12.81
N HIS A 41 30.66 6.70 12.18
CA HIS A 41 30.28 7.20 10.87
C HIS A 41 31.08 6.50 9.76
N LEU A 42 30.38 6.05 8.71
CA LEU A 42 30.90 5.44 7.47
C LEU A 42 31.09 3.92 7.50
N LEU A 43 31.87 3.30 8.38
CA LEU A 43 32.14 1.85 8.30
C LEU A 43 30.89 0.94 8.38
N ASN A 44 29.81 1.43 9.02
CA ASN A 44 28.54 0.70 9.08
C ASN A 44 27.64 0.94 7.84
N ALA A 45 27.82 2.05 7.11
CA ALA A 45 26.91 2.40 6.02
C ALA A 45 27.04 1.45 4.82
N GLU A 46 28.26 1.10 4.42
CA GLU A 46 28.53 0.12 3.36
C GLU A 46 27.99 -1.27 3.74
N HIS A 47 28.13 -1.66 5.00
CA HIS A 47 27.55 -2.90 5.53
C HIS A 47 26.01 -2.86 5.42
N HIS A 48 25.38 -1.82 5.97
CA HIS A 48 23.94 -1.59 5.88
C HIS A 48 23.42 -1.59 4.44
N PHE A 49 24.14 -0.94 3.54
CA PHE A 49 23.76 -0.88 2.13
C PHE A 49 23.89 -2.24 1.44
N SER A 50 24.93 -3.00 1.76
CA SER A 50 25.11 -4.36 1.25
C SER A 50 23.98 -5.29 1.71
N LEU A 51 23.58 -5.18 2.98
CA LEU A 51 22.46 -5.94 3.48
C LEU A 51 21.12 -5.47 2.88
N PHE A 52 20.93 -4.15 2.71
CA PHE A 52 19.78 -3.58 2.03
C PHE A 52 19.65 -4.12 0.59
N LYS A 53 20.75 -4.12 -0.17
CA LYS A 53 20.77 -4.68 -1.53
C LYS A 53 20.37 -6.14 -1.54
N ARG A 54 20.89 -6.94 -0.60
CA ARG A 54 20.52 -8.36 -0.48
C ARG A 54 19.05 -8.54 -0.09
N ARG A 55 18.56 -7.80 0.90
CA ARG A 55 17.20 -7.91 1.43
C ARG A 55 16.14 -7.56 0.39
N PHE A 56 16.39 -6.53 -0.43
CA PHE A 56 15.43 -6.03 -1.41
C PHE A 56 15.82 -6.35 -2.86
N GLY A 57 16.78 -7.25 -3.08
CA GLY A 57 17.20 -7.69 -4.40
C GLY A 57 17.71 -6.56 -5.31
N LYS A 58 18.37 -5.54 -4.76
CA LYS A 58 18.81 -4.37 -5.53
C LYS A 58 20.11 -4.66 -6.26
N SER A 59 20.11 -4.34 -7.55
CA SER A 59 21.29 -4.33 -8.42
C SER A 59 21.33 -3.01 -9.19
N TYR A 60 22.52 -2.46 -9.39
CA TYR A 60 22.72 -1.20 -10.12
C TYR A 60 23.60 -1.47 -11.34
N ALA A 61 23.28 -0.83 -12.47
CA ALA A 61 23.86 -1.16 -13.76
C ALA A 61 25.31 -0.71 -13.89
N THR A 62 25.67 0.40 -13.24
CA THR A 62 27.01 0.99 -13.29
C THR A 62 27.53 1.34 -11.89
N GLN A 63 28.84 1.53 -11.78
CA GLN A 63 29.46 1.97 -10.53
C GLN A 63 28.98 3.37 -10.13
N GLU A 64 28.76 4.24 -11.12
CA GLU A 64 28.24 5.60 -10.90
C GLU A 64 26.82 5.55 -10.32
N GLU A 65 25.95 4.67 -10.84
CA GLU A 65 24.62 4.47 -10.26
C GLU A 65 24.72 3.91 -8.84
N HIS A 66 25.58 2.91 -8.62
CA HIS A 66 25.81 2.34 -7.30
C HIS A 66 26.21 3.42 -6.28
N ASP A 67 27.19 4.26 -6.62
CA ASP A 67 27.71 5.29 -5.72
C ASP A 67 26.68 6.39 -5.46
N TYR A 68 25.90 6.76 -6.48
CA TYR A 68 24.75 7.64 -6.32
C TYR A 68 23.71 7.06 -5.36
N ARG A 69 23.25 5.82 -5.59
CA ARG A 69 22.26 5.13 -4.76
C ARG A 69 22.74 4.97 -3.32
N PHE A 70 24.02 4.67 -3.14
CA PHE A 70 24.64 4.60 -1.83
C PHE A 70 24.66 5.95 -1.11
N SER A 71 24.94 7.05 -1.83
CA SER A 71 24.88 8.40 -1.27
C SER A 71 23.47 8.77 -0.78
N VAL A 72 22.44 8.40 -1.56
CA VAL A 72 21.02 8.60 -1.23
C VAL A 72 20.63 7.75 -0.02
N PHE A 73 21.05 6.49 0.01
CA PHE A 73 20.85 5.58 1.15
C PHE A 73 21.39 6.16 2.46
N LYS A 74 22.63 6.66 2.45
CA LYS A 74 23.23 7.34 3.63
C LYS A 74 22.40 8.56 4.07
N ALA A 75 21.91 9.36 3.12
CA ALA A 75 21.08 10.52 3.43
C ALA A 75 19.74 10.10 4.06
N ASN A 76 19.11 9.04 3.54
CA ASN A 76 17.85 8.51 4.06
C ASN A 76 18.03 7.84 5.43
N LEU A 77 19.16 7.18 5.69
CA LEU A 77 19.48 6.60 7.00
C LEU A 77 19.60 7.68 8.10
N ARG A 78 20.32 8.77 7.80
CA ARG A 78 20.44 9.92 8.72
C ARG A 78 19.08 10.56 9.00
N ARG A 79 18.21 10.61 7.99
CA ARG A 79 16.85 11.12 8.13
C ARG A 79 15.98 10.21 9.00
N ALA A 80 16.04 8.89 8.80
CA ALA A 80 15.36 7.92 9.65
C ALA A 80 15.78 8.07 11.12
N LYS A 81 17.09 8.12 11.40
CA LYS A 81 17.64 8.34 12.76
C LYS A 81 17.12 9.64 13.40
N ARG A 82 17.05 10.73 12.63
CA ARG A 82 16.51 12.01 13.11
C ARG A 82 15.02 11.92 13.41
N HIS A 83 14.23 11.30 12.54
CA HIS A 83 12.80 11.20 12.77
C HIS A 83 12.45 10.27 13.93
N GLN A 84 13.18 9.17 14.12
CA GLN A 84 13.04 8.29 15.29
C GLN A 84 13.20 9.04 16.62
N LYS A 85 14.06 10.06 16.66
CA LYS A 85 14.23 10.92 17.85
C LYS A 85 13.09 11.92 18.04
N LEU A 86 12.46 12.37 16.94
CA LEU A 86 11.37 13.34 16.98
C LEU A 86 10.02 12.69 17.28
N ASP A 87 9.84 11.44 16.85
CA ASP A 87 8.62 10.67 17.08
C ASP A 87 8.96 9.27 17.63
N PRO A 88 9.14 9.15 18.95
CA PRO A 88 9.40 7.87 19.60
C PRO A 88 8.20 6.91 19.56
N SER A 89 7.00 7.39 19.22
CA SER A 89 5.79 6.56 19.12
C SER A 89 5.80 5.66 17.88
N ALA A 90 6.79 5.84 17.02
CA ALA A 90 6.93 5.09 15.80
C ALA A 90 8.34 4.63 15.52
N ILE A 91 8.41 3.78 14.50
CA ILE A 91 9.58 3.02 14.17
C ILE A 91 10.05 3.46 12.80
N HIS A 92 11.23 4.05 12.73
CA HIS A 92 11.86 4.52 11.50
C HIS A 92 13.11 3.72 11.16
N GLY A 93 13.26 3.33 9.90
CA GLY A 93 14.52 2.74 9.45
C GLY A 93 14.58 2.42 7.97
N VAL A 94 15.23 1.30 7.64
CA VAL A 94 15.52 0.90 6.27
C VAL A 94 14.30 0.25 5.63
N THR A 95 13.96 0.73 4.43
CA THR A 95 12.79 0.35 3.63
C THR A 95 13.24 0.04 2.20
N GLN A 96 12.40 -0.60 1.38
CA GLN A 96 12.70 -0.86 -0.04
C GLN A 96 12.98 0.41 -0.87
N PHE A 97 12.58 1.58 -0.35
CA PHE A 97 12.74 2.90 -0.99
C PHE A 97 13.93 3.68 -0.45
N SER A 98 14.74 3.09 0.44
CA SER A 98 15.85 3.79 1.10
C SER A 98 16.94 4.24 0.14
N ASP A 99 16.99 3.74 -1.10
CA ASP A 99 17.90 4.19 -2.16
C ASP A 99 17.29 5.20 -3.14
N LEU A 100 16.07 5.69 -2.87
CA LEU A 100 15.39 6.68 -3.70
C LEU A 100 15.47 8.08 -3.09
N SER A 101 15.73 9.06 -3.94
CA SER A 101 15.60 10.47 -3.58
C SER A 101 14.12 10.85 -3.44
N PRO A 102 13.78 11.91 -2.69
CA PRO A 102 12.39 12.39 -2.60
C PRO A 102 11.76 12.71 -3.96
N ALA A 103 12.55 13.18 -4.93
CA ALA A 103 12.07 13.48 -6.27
C ALA A 103 11.75 12.21 -7.07
N GLU A 104 12.63 11.19 -7.01
CA GLU A 104 12.37 9.90 -7.64
C GLU A 104 11.17 9.20 -7.00
N PHE A 105 11.09 9.21 -5.66
CA PHE A 105 9.97 8.61 -4.95
C PHE A 105 8.64 9.25 -5.35
N ARG A 106 8.60 10.59 -5.37
CA ARG A 106 7.42 11.33 -5.81
C ARG A 106 7.04 11.01 -7.25
N ARG A 107 8.01 10.95 -8.17
CA ARG A 107 7.73 10.73 -9.59
C ARG A 107 7.25 9.30 -9.87
N ASN A 108 7.80 8.31 -9.17
CA ASN A 108 7.60 6.90 -9.51
C ASN A 108 6.56 6.21 -8.62
N HIS A 109 6.30 6.72 -7.42
CA HIS A 109 5.41 6.07 -6.44
C HIS A 109 4.25 6.94 -6.00
N LEU A 110 4.29 8.25 -6.27
CA LEU A 110 3.12 9.11 -6.11
C LEU A 110 2.56 9.43 -7.49
N GLY A 111 1.24 9.39 -7.63
CA GLY A 111 0.57 9.77 -8.87
C GLY A 111 -0.82 10.30 -8.58
N LEU A 112 -0.96 11.07 -7.51
CA LEU A 112 -2.18 11.82 -7.31
C LEU A 112 -2.08 13.12 -8.13
N LYS A 113 -3.05 13.35 -9.01
CA LYS A 113 -3.17 14.66 -9.67
C LYS A 113 -3.65 15.72 -8.69
N ARG A 114 -3.58 17.00 -9.08
CA ARG A 114 -4.01 18.09 -8.21
C ARG A 114 -5.49 17.93 -7.91
N LEU A 115 -5.82 17.62 -6.66
CA LEU A 115 -7.19 17.57 -6.21
C LEU A 115 -7.72 19.00 -6.00
N ARG A 116 -8.77 19.36 -6.75
CA ARG A 116 -9.74 20.35 -6.31
C ARG A 116 -11.03 19.62 -5.99
N LEU A 117 -11.72 20.07 -4.95
CA LEU A 117 -13.06 19.55 -4.63
C LEU A 117 -14.04 20.20 -5.61
N PRO A 118 -14.74 19.42 -6.46
CA PRO A 118 -15.79 19.98 -7.30
C PRO A 118 -16.85 20.62 -6.42
N ALA A 119 -17.34 21.81 -6.81
CA ALA A 119 -18.30 22.57 -6.01
C ALA A 119 -19.67 21.85 -5.91
N ASP A 120 -19.95 21.00 -6.89
CA ASP A 120 -21.16 20.22 -7.11
C ASP A 120 -21.02 18.74 -6.71
N ALA A 121 -19.87 18.34 -6.13
CA ALA A 121 -19.66 16.95 -5.73
C ALA A 121 -20.76 16.47 -4.77
N ASN A 122 -21.30 15.27 -5.02
CA ASN A 122 -22.30 14.65 -4.17
C ASN A 122 -21.75 14.49 -2.74
N LYS A 123 -22.20 15.35 -1.82
CA LYS A 123 -21.74 15.31 -0.43
C LYS A 123 -22.36 14.14 0.31
N ALA A 124 -21.55 13.43 1.08
CA ALA A 124 -22.04 12.38 1.94
C ALA A 124 -23.02 12.96 2.98
N PRO A 125 -24.08 12.23 3.35
CA PRO A 125 -24.95 12.62 4.44
C PRO A 125 -24.15 12.81 5.74
N ILE A 126 -24.57 13.78 6.55
CA ILE A 126 -24.02 13.94 7.90
C ILE A 126 -24.56 12.80 8.76
N LEU A 127 -23.66 11.99 9.31
CA LEU A 127 -23.99 10.85 10.16
C LEU A 127 -23.93 11.23 11.65
N PRO A 128 -24.67 10.52 12.52
CA PRO A 128 -24.47 10.61 13.96
C PRO A 128 -23.03 10.26 14.33
N THR A 129 -22.40 11.10 15.14
CA THR A 129 -21.04 10.89 15.65
C THR A 129 -21.02 10.56 17.13
N SER A 130 -22.17 10.55 17.79
CA SER A 130 -22.34 9.99 19.13
C SER A 130 -22.16 8.48 19.06
N ASP A 131 -21.50 7.91 20.08
CA ASP A 131 -21.35 6.46 20.28
C ASP A 131 -20.51 5.72 19.23
N LEU A 132 -19.63 6.42 18.49
CA LEU A 132 -18.65 5.76 17.64
C LEU A 132 -17.69 4.89 18.48
N PRO A 133 -17.33 3.69 18.00
CA PRO A 133 -16.36 2.86 18.69
C PRO A 133 -15.02 3.59 18.85
N THR A 134 -14.36 3.40 19.98
CA THR A 134 -13.02 3.99 20.22
C THR A 134 -11.91 3.26 19.48
N ASP A 135 -12.18 2.05 18.99
CA ASP A 135 -11.26 1.23 18.21
C ASP A 135 -12.07 0.44 17.17
N PHE A 136 -11.69 0.56 15.90
CA PHE A 136 -12.39 -0.10 14.80
C PHE A 136 -11.43 -0.35 13.62
N ASP A 137 -11.52 -1.54 13.03
CA ASP A 137 -10.61 -2.02 11.99
C ASP A 137 -11.32 -2.99 11.05
N TRP A 138 -11.57 -2.58 9.81
CA TRP A 138 -12.29 -3.41 8.84
C TRP A 138 -11.58 -4.72 8.47
N ARG A 139 -10.29 -4.87 8.76
CA ARG A 139 -9.56 -6.13 8.55
C ARG A 139 -10.01 -7.19 9.54
N ASP A 140 -10.33 -6.76 10.77
CA ASP A 140 -10.88 -7.64 11.82
C ASP A 140 -12.30 -8.14 11.43
N HIS A 141 -12.94 -7.51 10.44
CA HIS A 141 -14.25 -7.83 9.92
C HIS A 141 -14.25 -8.45 8.50
N GLY A 142 -13.07 -8.69 7.91
CA GLY A 142 -12.96 -9.34 6.60
C GLY A 142 -13.30 -8.47 5.38
N ALA A 143 -13.41 -7.15 5.55
CA ALA A 143 -13.76 -6.23 4.46
C ALA A 143 -12.53 -5.65 3.72
N VAL A 144 -11.35 -6.25 3.90
CA VAL A 144 -10.08 -5.74 3.35
C VAL A 144 -9.27 -6.87 2.76
N THR A 145 -8.86 -6.71 1.50
CA THR A 145 -8.02 -7.68 0.79
C THR A 145 -6.57 -7.66 1.29
N ALA A 146 -5.76 -8.60 0.81
CA ALA A 146 -4.33 -8.59 1.06
C ALA A 146 -3.68 -7.32 0.49
N VAL A 147 -2.60 -6.86 1.14
CA VAL A 147 -1.85 -5.69 0.66
C VAL A 147 -1.25 -5.97 -0.71
N LYS A 148 -1.49 -5.06 -1.66
CA LYS A 148 -0.95 -5.11 -3.02
C LYS A 148 0.23 -4.14 -3.21
N ASN A 149 0.88 -4.18 -4.38
CA ASN A 149 2.07 -3.37 -4.67
C ASN A 149 1.98 -2.69 -6.06
N GLN A 150 1.90 -1.35 -6.07
CA GLN A 150 1.85 -0.54 -7.30
C GLN A 150 3.18 -0.46 -8.06
N GLY A 151 4.29 -0.97 -7.48
CA GLY A 151 5.60 -0.87 -8.10
C GLY A 151 6.01 0.57 -8.36
N SER A 152 6.60 0.83 -9.54
CA SER A 152 7.06 2.15 -9.99
C SER A 152 6.06 2.91 -10.86
N CYS A 153 4.80 2.49 -10.85
CA CYS A 153 3.70 3.18 -11.52
C CYS A 153 3.02 4.13 -10.53
N GLY A 154 2.74 5.36 -10.96
CA GLY A 154 1.99 6.35 -10.19
C GLY A 154 0.49 6.03 -10.07
N SER A 155 0.11 4.77 -9.89
CA SER A 155 -1.28 4.32 -9.88
C SER A 155 -1.88 4.22 -8.46
N CYS A 156 -1.33 4.93 -7.47
CA CYS A 156 -1.87 4.88 -6.09
C CYS A 156 -3.38 5.23 -6.03
N TRP A 157 -3.85 6.07 -6.95
CA TRP A 157 -5.26 6.42 -7.10
C TRP A 157 -6.11 5.20 -7.46
N SER A 158 -5.65 4.32 -8.37
CA SER A 158 -6.39 3.11 -8.74
C SER A 158 -6.45 2.09 -7.60
N PHE A 159 -5.37 1.93 -6.83
CA PHE A 159 -5.33 1.10 -5.62
C PHE A 159 -6.25 1.64 -4.51
N SER A 160 -6.33 2.96 -4.36
CA SER A 160 -7.24 3.58 -3.39
C SER A 160 -8.70 3.34 -3.78
N THR A 161 -9.04 3.55 -5.05
CA THR A 161 -10.38 3.32 -5.61
C THR A 161 -10.81 1.87 -5.47
N THR A 162 -10.00 0.93 -5.97
CA THR A 162 -10.30 -0.51 -5.87
C THR A 162 -10.43 -0.94 -4.42
N GLY A 163 -9.52 -0.58 -3.51
CA GLY A 163 -9.61 -0.97 -2.11
C GLY A 163 -10.89 -0.50 -1.40
N ALA A 164 -11.41 0.69 -1.74
CA ALA A 164 -12.70 1.15 -1.23
C ALA A 164 -13.87 0.37 -1.85
N LEU A 165 -13.81 0.07 -3.16
CA LEU A 165 -14.81 -0.74 -3.85
C LEU A 165 -14.88 -2.18 -3.35
N GLU A 166 -13.74 -2.80 -3.10
CA GLU A 166 -13.64 -4.16 -2.57
C GLU A 166 -14.34 -4.26 -1.21
N GLY A 167 -14.07 -3.30 -0.31
CA GLY A 167 -14.70 -3.23 1.01
C GLY A 167 -16.20 -2.96 0.94
N ALA A 168 -16.62 -1.95 0.16
CA ALA A 168 -18.03 -1.65 0.00
C ALA A 168 -18.82 -2.78 -0.69
N ASN A 169 -18.20 -3.50 -1.64
CA ASN A 169 -18.77 -4.73 -2.21
C ASN A 169 -18.94 -5.83 -1.16
N PHE A 170 -17.96 -6.01 -0.26
CA PHE A 170 -18.08 -6.95 0.85
C PHE A 170 -19.24 -6.60 1.78
N LEU A 171 -19.41 -5.32 2.14
CA LEU A 171 -20.55 -4.88 2.97
C LEU A 171 -21.89 -5.15 2.28
N ALA A 172 -21.98 -4.91 0.97
CA ALA A 172 -23.23 -5.05 0.23
C ALA A 172 -23.60 -6.52 -0.07
N THR A 173 -22.62 -7.39 -0.29
CA THR A 173 -22.85 -8.74 -0.83
C THR A 173 -22.38 -9.87 0.09
N GLY A 174 -21.61 -9.55 1.13
CA GLY A 174 -20.90 -10.51 1.96
C GLY A 174 -19.70 -11.17 1.28
N LYS A 175 -19.33 -10.75 0.06
CA LYS A 175 -18.25 -11.36 -0.74
C LYS A 175 -17.12 -10.37 -0.92
N LEU A 176 -15.94 -10.73 -0.39
CA LEU A 176 -14.73 -9.96 -0.62
C LEU A 176 -14.13 -10.44 -1.94
N VAL A 177 -14.06 -9.55 -2.91
CA VAL A 177 -13.53 -9.84 -4.25
C VAL A 177 -12.37 -8.91 -4.48
N SER A 178 -11.24 -9.42 -5.00
CA SER A 178 -10.13 -8.54 -5.39
C SER A 178 -10.39 -7.97 -6.78
N LEU A 179 -10.39 -6.65 -6.91
CA LEU A 179 -10.71 -5.91 -8.13
C LEU A 179 -9.45 -5.44 -8.85
N SER A 180 -9.56 -5.27 -10.17
CA SER A 180 -8.45 -4.93 -11.05
C SER A 180 -8.09 -3.44 -10.97
N GLU A 181 -6.89 -3.15 -10.46
CA GLU A 181 -6.30 -1.82 -10.61
C GLU A 181 -5.89 -1.53 -12.05
N GLN A 182 -5.53 -2.56 -12.81
CA GLN A 182 -5.05 -2.40 -14.19
C GLN A 182 -6.15 -1.92 -15.13
N GLN A 183 -7.40 -2.33 -14.91
CA GLN A 183 -8.53 -1.79 -15.66
C GLN A 183 -8.58 -0.27 -15.56
N LEU A 184 -8.46 0.29 -14.34
CA LEU A 184 -8.42 1.74 -14.15
C LEU A 184 -7.19 2.34 -14.83
N VAL A 185 -6.00 1.76 -14.64
CA VAL A 185 -4.76 2.27 -15.25
C VAL A 185 -4.82 2.35 -16.77
N ASP A 186 -5.41 1.34 -17.44
CA ASP A 186 -5.44 1.26 -18.89
C ASP A 186 -6.66 1.93 -19.55
N CYS A 187 -7.80 2.02 -18.83
CA CYS A 187 -9.09 2.38 -19.42
C CYS A 187 -9.67 3.70 -18.90
N ASP A 188 -9.26 4.16 -17.72
CA ASP A 188 -9.81 5.37 -17.14
C ASP A 188 -9.07 6.61 -17.66
N HIS A 189 -9.83 7.43 -18.37
CA HIS A 189 -9.43 8.73 -18.88
C HIS A 189 -10.44 9.82 -18.51
N GLU A 190 -11.27 9.56 -17.48
CA GLU A 190 -12.23 10.53 -16.98
C GLU A 190 -11.53 11.76 -16.43
N CYS A 191 -12.12 12.92 -16.66
CA CYS A 191 -11.57 14.21 -16.29
C CYS A 191 -12.46 14.90 -15.27
N ASP A 192 -11.85 15.64 -14.35
CA ASP A 192 -12.57 16.63 -13.56
C ASP A 192 -13.07 17.73 -14.52
N PRO A 193 -14.41 17.95 -14.62
CA PRO A 193 -14.98 18.92 -15.54
C PRO A 193 -14.57 20.37 -15.22
N ASP A 194 -14.20 20.66 -13.97
CA ASP A 194 -13.84 21.99 -13.51
C ASP A 194 -12.34 22.30 -13.68
N GLU A 195 -11.51 21.30 -13.98
CA GLU A 195 -10.05 21.42 -14.07
C GLU A 195 -9.51 20.87 -15.40
N PRO A 196 -9.18 21.73 -16.38
CA PRO A 196 -8.56 21.29 -17.64
C PRO A 196 -7.24 20.53 -17.41
N GLY A 197 -7.09 19.34 -18.02
CA GLY A 197 -5.88 18.51 -17.92
C GLY A 197 -5.81 17.62 -16.68
N SER A 198 -6.89 17.52 -15.92
CA SER A 198 -7.01 16.71 -14.70
C SER A 198 -7.29 15.22 -14.93
N CYS A 199 -7.45 14.80 -16.20
CA CYS A 199 -7.90 13.44 -16.54
C CYS A 199 -7.02 12.35 -15.96
N ASP A 200 -7.58 11.21 -15.60
CA ASP A 200 -6.77 10.08 -15.17
C ASP A 200 -5.87 9.60 -16.32
N SER A 201 -4.63 9.25 -15.99
CA SER A 201 -3.54 9.09 -16.97
C SER A 201 -2.61 7.94 -16.62
N GLY A 202 -3.19 6.81 -16.21
CA GLY A 202 -2.46 5.59 -15.91
C GLY A 202 -1.35 5.80 -14.88
N CYS A 203 -0.10 5.52 -15.27
CA CYS A 203 1.06 5.68 -14.39
C CYS A 203 1.49 7.13 -14.18
N ASN A 204 0.98 8.07 -14.96
CA ASN A 204 1.18 9.51 -14.77
C ASN A 204 0.20 10.12 -13.75
N GLY A 205 -0.65 9.29 -13.17
CA GLY A 205 -1.50 9.64 -12.05
C GLY A 205 -2.95 9.93 -12.40
N GLY A 206 -3.75 10.08 -11.35
CA GLY A 206 -5.20 10.25 -11.43
C GLY A 206 -5.82 10.64 -10.09
N LEU A 207 -7.16 10.62 -10.04
CA LEU A 207 -7.98 10.98 -8.90
C LEU A 207 -9.07 9.93 -8.67
N MET A 208 -9.28 9.54 -7.42
CA MET A 208 -10.28 8.53 -7.09
C MET A 208 -11.71 8.92 -7.50
N ASN A 209 -12.04 10.21 -7.52
CA ASN A 209 -13.33 10.71 -8.02
C ASN A 209 -13.56 10.38 -9.50
N SER A 210 -12.58 10.67 -10.35
CA SER A 210 -12.61 10.33 -11.77
C SER A 210 -12.72 8.81 -11.95
N ALA A 211 -11.98 8.04 -11.16
CA ALA A 211 -12.04 6.59 -11.16
C ALA A 211 -13.39 6.00 -10.71
N PHE A 212 -14.06 6.61 -9.73
CA PHE A 212 -15.41 6.22 -9.35
C PHE A 212 -16.42 6.57 -10.45
N GLU A 213 -16.27 7.73 -11.09
CA GLU A 213 -17.09 8.14 -12.24
C GLU A 213 -16.92 7.18 -13.43
N TYR A 214 -15.67 6.81 -13.75
CA TYR A 214 -15.38 5.78 -14.75
C TYR A 214 -16.05 4.46 -14.36
N SER A 215 -15.91 4.03 -13.10
CA SER A 215 -16.49 2.77 -12.63
C SER A 215 -18.02 2.75 -12.78
N LEU A 216 -18.69 3.88 -12.53
CA LEU A 216 -20.12 4.05 -12.77
C LEU A 216 -20.46 3.93 -14.27
N LYS A 217 -19.75 4.66 -15.14
CA LYS A 217 -19.99 4.67 -16.59
C LYS A 217 -19.67 3.33 -17.27
N ALA A 218 -18.62 2.66 -16.81
CA ALA A 218 -18.20 1.35 -17.30
C ALA A 218 -19.17 0.23 -16.86
N GLY A 219 -19.92 0.46 -15.78
CA GLY A 219 -20.84 -0.50 -15.16
C GLY A 219 -20.19 -1.37 -14.08
N GLY A 220 -18.91 -1.15 -13.77
CA GLY A 220 -18.16 -1.84 -12.72
C GLY A 220 -16.73 -2.21 -13.11
N LEU A 221 -16.07 -2.92 -12.20
CA LEU A 221 -14.69 -3.38 -12.35
C LEU A 221 -14.61 -4.91 -12.45
N MET A 222 -13.65 -5.39 -13.25
CA MET A 222 -13.25 -6.79 -13.36
C MET A 222 -12.46 -7.23 -12.12
N ARG A 223 -12.32 -8.55 -11.93
CA ARG A 223 -11.44 -9.11 -10.90
C ARG A 223 -9.98 -8.91 -11.27
N GLU A 224 -9.14 -8.85 -10.23
CA GLU A 224 -7.68 -8.85 -10.40
C GLU A 224 -7.19 -10.11 -11.14
N GLU A 225 -7.83 -11.27 -10.94
CA GLU A 225 -7.49 -12.51 -11.67
C GLU A 225 -7.85 -12.45 -13.17
N ASP A 226 -8.89 -11.69 -13.53
CA ASP A 226 -9.36 -11.56 -14.91
C ASP A 226 -8.64 -10.46 -15.69
N TYR A 227 -8.13 -9.45 -14.99
CA TYR A 227 -7.32 -8.36 -15.55
C TYR A 227 -6.17 -8.00 -14.59
N PRO A 228 -5.08 -8.80 -14.59
CA PRO A 228 -4.01 -8.66 -13.62
C PRO A 228 -3.21 -7.36 -13.73
N TYR A 229 -2.72 -6.87 -12.58
CA TYR A 229 -1.85 -5.72 -12.48
C TYR A 229 -0.47 -5.98 -13.08
N THR A 230 -0.07 -5.10 -14.00
CA THR A 230 1.20 -5.15 -14.73
C THR A 230 2.13 -3.99 -14.38
N GLY A 231 1.65 -2.99 -13.64
CA GLY A 231 2.47 -1.85 -13.23
C GLY A 231 2.95 -0.97 -14.38
N THR A 232 2.23 -0.97 -15.51
CA THR A 232 2.52 -0.14 -16.67
C THR A 232 1.24 0.23 -17.40
N ASP A 233 1.24 1.40 -18.03
CA ASP A 233 0.20 1.94 -18.90
C ASP A 233 0.56 1.86 -20.39
N ARG A 234 1.57 1.04 -20.74
CA ARG A 234 1.97 0.78 -22.14
C ARG A 234 1.01 -0.18 -22.85
N GLY A 235 0.13 -0.82 -22.10
CA GLY A 235 -0.92 -1.68 -22.63
C GLY A 235 -2.06 -0.88 -23.27
N THR A 236 -2.98 -1.60 -23.89
CA THR A 236 -4.29 -1.06 -24.30
C THR A 236 -5.34 -1.51 -23.31
N CYS A 237 -6.43 -0.75 -23.14
CA CYS A 237 -7.60 -1.18 -22.36
C CYS A 237 -8.14 -2.53 -22.83
N LYS A 238 -8.23 -3.50 -21.91
CA LYS A 238 -8.75 -4.88 -22.13
C LYS A 238 -10.05 -5.13 -21.35
N PHE A 239 -10.79 -4.07 -21.03
CA PHE A 239 -12.03 -4.19 -20.27
C PHE A 239 -13.05 -5.08 -20.99
N ASP A 240 -13.56 -6.07 -20.27
CA ASP A 240 -14.62 -6.98 -20.71
C ASP A 240 -15.83 -6.83 -19.79
N LYS A 241 -16.91 -6.26 -20.33
CA LYS A 241 -18.17 -6.04 -19.61
C LYS A 241 -18.80 -7.33 -19.08
N THR A 242 -18.53 -8.48 -19.69
CA THR A 242 -19.08 -9.77 -19.26
C THR A 242 -18.40 -10.32 -18.00
N LYS A 243 -17.26 -9.73 -17.62
CA LYS A 243 -16.43 -10.12 -16.48
C LYS A 243 -16.48 -9.12 -15.32
N ILE A 244 -17.46 -8.21 -15.32
CA ILE A 244 -17.68 -7.29 -14.21
C ILE A 244 -17.95 -8.09 -12.94
N ALA A 245 -17.21 -7.79 -11.89
CA ALA A 245 -17.26 -8.50 -10.61
C ALA A 245 -17.87 -7.68 -9.48
N ALA A 246 -17.75 -6.35 -9.56
CA ALA A 246 -18.37 -5.42 -8.62
C ALA A 246 -18.76 -4.13 -9.35
N SER A 247 -19.90 -3.55 -9.00
CA SER A 247 -20.44 -2.33 -9.60
C SER A 247 -20.88 -1.34 -8.52
N VAL A 248 -20.71 -0.05 -8.80
CA VAL A 248 -21.12 1.03 -7.89
C VAL A 248 -22.45 1.58 -8.35
N ALA A 249 -23.32 1.98 -7.42
CA ALA A 249 -24.53 2.73 -7.75
C ALA A 249 -24.32 4.24 -7.62
N ASN A 250 -23.55 4.67 -6.61
CA ASN A 250 -23.08 6.04 -6.46
C ASN A 250 -21.83 6.12 -5.58
N PHE A 251 -21.18 7.28 -5.62
CA PHE A 251 -20.15 7.67 -4.67
C PHE A 251 -20.49 9.04 -4.07
N SER A 252 -19.92 9.34 -2.91
CA SER A 252 -20.07 10.65 -2.28
C SER A 252 -18.76 11.11 -1.67
N VAL A 253 -18.64 12.41 -1.41
CA VAL A 253 -17.47 13.03 -0.78
C VAL A 253 -17.77 13.30 0.69
N VAL A 254 -16.96 12.73 1.59
CA VAL A 254 -17.09 13.00 3.04
C VAL A 254 -16.45 14.32 3.41
N SER A 255 -17.03 14.94 4.42
CA SER A 255 -16.49 16.13 5.07
C SER A 255 -15.03 15.94 5.50
N LEU A 256 -14.30 17.05 5.64
CA LEU A 256 -12.97 17.06 6.25
C LEU A 256 -13.01 16.92 7.78
N ASP A 257 -14.20 16.88 8.35
CA ASP A 257 -14.41 16.65 9.76
C ASP A 257 -14.09 15.20 10.13
N GLU A 258 -13.13 14.99 11.03
CA GLU A 258 -12.62 13.66 11.32
C GLU A 258 -13.67 12.74 11.98
N ASP A 259 -14.65 13.30 12.67
CA ASP A 259 -15.73 12.52 13.29
C ASP A 259 -16.72 12.05 12.23
N GLN A 260 -17.02 12.88 11.23
CA GLN A 260 -17.77 12.46 10.04
C GLN A 260 -17.01 11.41 9.22
N ILE A 261 -15.70 11.52 9.11
CA ILE A 261 -14.88 10.49 8.48
C ILE A 261 -14.99 9.17 9.27
N SER A 262 -14.86 9.24 10.59
CA SER A 262 -14.94 8.06 11.46
C SER A 262 -16.33 7.40 11.38
N ALA A 263 -17.40 8.20 11.39
CA ALA A 263 -18.76 7.71 11.24
C ALA A 263 -18.97 7.04 9.88
N ASN A 264 -18.51 7.66 8.79
CA ASN A 264 -18.65 7.08 7.45
C ASN A 264 -17.82 5.82 7.28
N LEU A 265 -16.64 5.74 7.89
CA LEU A 265 -15.82 4.53 7.90
C LEU A 265 -16.57 3.37 8.57
N VAL A 266 -17.10 3.60 9.77
CA VAL A 266 -17.79 2.56 10.54
C VAL A 266 -19.08 2.12 9.86
N GLU A 267 -19.84 3.06 9.30
CA GLU A 267 -21.14 2.78 8.68
C GLU A 267 -21.02 2.19 7.27
N ASN A 268 -20.11 2.70 6.43
CA ASN A 268 -20.11 2.44 4.99
C ASN A 268 -18.90 1.64 4.48
N GLY A 269 -17.99 1.21 5.35
CA GLY A 269 -16.83 0.43 4.94
C GLY A 269 -15.55 1.25 4.77
N PRO A 270 -14.46 0.61 4.31
CA PRO A 270 -13.22 1.29 3.98
C PRO A 270 -13.41 2.43 2.98
N LEU A 271 -12.82 3.59 3.27
CA LEU A 271 -12.96 4.79 2.45
C LEU A 271 -11.71 5.03 1.59
N ALA A 272 -11.89 5.40 0.33
CA ALA A 272 -10.78 5.90 -0.49
C ALA A 272 -10.43 7.30 0.01
N GLY A 273 -9.15 7.64 0.13
CA GLY A 273 -8.77 8.98 0.59
C GLY A 273 -7.32 9.34 0.35
N ILE A 274 -6.98 10.59 0.68
CA ILE A 274 -5.67 11.17 0.38
C ILE A 274 -4.99 11.61 1.67
N ILE A 275 -3.77 11.14 1.87
CA ILE A 275 -2.89 11.72 2.89
C ILE A 275 -1.89 12.61 2.16
N LEU A 276 -2.00 13.93 2.38
CA LEU A 276 -0.96 14.86 2.00
C LEU A 276 0.25 14.57 2.88
N SER A 277 1.22 13.84 2.32
CA SER A 277 2.53 13.64 2.95
C SER A 277 3.25 15.00 3.00
N LEU A 278 2.92 15.83 3.99
CA LEU A 278 3.54 17.13 4.30
C LEU A 278 5.06 17.01 4.48
N SER A 279 5.54 15.79 4.71
CA SER A 279 6.95 15.41 4.67
C SER A 279 7.10 14.11 3.87
N LEU A 280 7.42 14.20 2.57
CA LEU A 280 7.92 13.06 1.77
C LEU A 280 9.10 12.34 2.47
N SER A 281 9.80 13.06 3.35
CA SER A 281 10.84 12.53 4.23
C SER A 281 10.33 11.55 5.30
N LEU A 282 9.09 11.65 5.78
CA LEU A 282 8.48 10.65 6.68
C LEU A 282 8.21 9.36 5.89
N SER A 283 7.59 9.44 4.71
CA SER A 283 7.26 8.28 3.88
C SER A 283 8.48 7.44 3.45
N LEU A 284 9.68 7.99 3.31
CA LEU A 284 10.88 7.20 2.97
C LEU A 284 11.41 6.34 4.13
N SER A 285 11.10 6.70 5.38
CA SER A 285 11.69 6.10 6.60
C SER A 285 10.67 5.48 7.56
N TYR A 286 9.40 5.86 7.47
CA TYR A 286 8.25 5.21 8.10
C TYR A 286 7.71 4.16 7.13
N PHE A 287 7.92 2.87 7.35
CA PHE A 287 7.26 1.84 6.53
C PHE A 287 7.14 0.50 7.25
N LEU A 288 6.59 0.53 8.46
CA LEU A 288 5.81 -0.58 8.99
C LEU A 288 4.42 -0.02 9.35
N ASN A 289 3.42 -0.45 8.56
CA ASN A 289 1.98 -0.28 8.72
C ASN A 289 1.23 0.89 8.04
N PHE A 290 1.85 2.01 7.64
CA PHE A 290 1.07 3.22 7.30
C PHE A 290 0.76 3.45 5.80
N LEU A 291 1.40 2.72 4.88
CA LEU A 291 1.10 2.80 3.43
C LEU A 291 0.75 1.41 2.88
N ARG A 292 -0.09 0.70 3.65
CA ARG A 292 -0.71 -0.57 3.24
C ARG A 292 -2.13 -0.25 2.79
N SER A 293 -2.25 0.05 1.49
CA SER A 293 -3.47 0.47 0.77
C SER A 293 -4.02 1.85 1.19
N PHE A 294 -4.14 2.77 0.24
CA PHE A 294 -4.81 4.09 0.41
C PHE A 294 -6.35 3.95 0.53
N SER A 295 -6.82 2.87 1.15
CA SER A 295 -8.19 2.69 1.62
C SER A 295 -8.12 2.64 3.14
N PHE A 296 -8.75 3.59 3.80
CA PHE A 296 -8.72 3.69 5.25
C PHE A 296 -9.54 2.55 5.84
N ALA A 297 -8.88 1.51 6.33
CA ALA A 297 -9.55 0.43 7.06
C ALA A 297 -9.67 0.72 8.57
N ASN A 298 -8.78 1.56 9.13
CA ASN A 298 -8.48 1.59 10.59
C ASN A 298 -8.33 3.01 11.18
N LEU A 299 -8.95 4.02 10.58
CA LEU A 299 -8.69 5.41 10.95
C LEU A 299 -8.95 5.70 12.45
N VAL A 300 -9.99 5.07 13.01
CA VAL A 300 -10.36 5.20 14.43
C VAL A 300 -9.22 4.72 15.35
N ARG A 301 -8.59 3.59 15.03
CA ARG A 301 -7.43 3.05 15.77
C ARG A 301 -6.21 4.00 15.70
N GLU A 302 -6.03 4.68 14.57
CA GLU A 302 -4.91 5.60 14.34
C GLU A 302 -5.08 6.94 15.09
N LYS A 303 -6.32 7.47 15.19
CA LYS A 303 -6.63 8.68 16.01
C LYS A 303 -6.09 8.55 17.43
N LYS A 304 -6.31 7.40 18.07
CA LYS A 304 -5.84 7.10 19.42
C LYS A 304 -4.32 7.06 19.52
N ARG A 305 -3.63 6.58 18.47
CA ARG A 305 -2.19 6.32 18.51
C ARG A 305 -1.34 7.57 18.33
N LYS A 306 -1.84 8.57 17.57
CA LYS A 306 -0.98 9.65 17.06
C LYS A 306 -1.44 11.08 17.34
N GLY A 307 -2.67 11.32 17.81
CA GLY A 307 -3.17 12.70 17.91
C GLY A 307 -2.97 13.46 16.59
N MET A 308 -3.36 12.85 15.48
CA MET A 308 -2.98 13.30 14.13
C MET A 308 -3.53 14.67 13.79
N GLU A 309 -2.69 15.44 13.09
CA GLU A 309 -3.03 16.74 12.52
C GLU A 309 -3.42 16.57 11.04
N LYS A 310 -4.67 16.90 10.70
CA LYS A 310 -5.26 17.17 9.37
C LYS A 310 -5.05 16.11 8.29
N GLU A 311 -5.97 15.15 8.24
CA GLU A 311 -6.27 14.36 7.05
C GLU A 311 -7.12 15.16 6.05
N ARG A 312 -6.97 14.91 4.74
CA ARG A 312 -7.76 15.62 3.72
C ARG A 312 -8.44 14.63 2.77
N THR A 313 -9.77 14.63 2.84
CA THR A 313 -10.76 13.98 1.97
C THR A 313 -10.78 12.44 1.95
N GLN A 314 -11.97 11.88 2.20
CA GLN A 314 -12.29 10.47 2.09
C GLN A 314 -13.65 10.26 1.38
N PHE A 315 -13.87 9.10 0.75
CA PHE A 315 -15.02 8.84 -0.14
C PHE A 315 -15.75 7.53 0.21
N PRO A 316 -17.03 7.58 0.63
CA PRO A 316 -17.91 6.43 0.79
C PRO A 316 -18.61 6.09 -0.54
N LEU A 317 -18.96 4.81 -0.67
CA LEU A 317 -19.59 4.23 -1.87
C LEU A 317 -20.88 3.54 -1.47
N LYS A 318 -21.94 3.67 -2.30
CA LYS A 318 -23.14 2.83 -2.17
C LYS A 318 -23.29 1.93 -3.40
N PHE A 319 -23.67 0.69 -3.12
CA PHE A 319 -23.81 -0.37 -4.12
C PHE A 319 -25.29 -0.64 -4.41
N SER A 320 -25.58 -1.08 -5.63
CA SER A 320 -26.88 -1.68 -5.97
C SER A 320 -26.74 -3.20 -5.82
N PRO A 321 -27.69 -3.90 -5.19
CA PRO A 321 -27.72 -5.35 -5.28
C PRO A 321 -27.87 -5.76 -6.75
N ALA A 322 -27.09 -6.77 -7.17
CA ALA A 322 -27.18 -7.40 -8.49
C ALA A 322 -28.39 -8.33 -8.58
#